data_AF-A0A4Q9MD04-F1
#
_entry.id   AF-A0A4Q9MD04-F1
#
_cell.length_a   1.000
_cell.length_b   1.000
_cell.length_c   1.000
_cell.angle_alpha   90.00
_cell.angle_beta   90.00
_cell.angle_gamma   90.00
#
_symmetry.space_group_name_H-M   'P 1'
#
loop_
_entity.id
_entity.type
_entity.pdbx_description
1 polymer ?
#
loop_
_entity_poly.entity_id
_entity_poly.type
_entity_poly.pdbx_seq_one_letter_code
_entity_poly.pdbx_strand_id
1 'polypeptide(L)'
;FVVVSLLGNRHHTSVAKRTVNPTYSPKDATFDFPIHLSLADKLGVVELVVWDKDVLKKDYLGEAWIPLEDWFRDGSAYAFDDMNNKLISRNLVSTRNSTQATGNIQVKLGFVPPANTATLMDFGEIYSELVKRTRPSLVSAPPVRSHYLPHACMRGARARPSS
;
A
#
# COMPACT_ATOMS: atom_id res chain seq x y z
N PHE A 1 -7.89 -1.60 -15.84
CA PHE A 1 -7.47 -0.31 -15.27
C PHE A 1 -7.03 -0.51 -13.84
N VAL A 2 -6.24 0.42 -13.29
CA VAL A 2 -5.75 0.32 -11.91
C VAL A 2 -6.34 1.44 -11.09
N VAL A 3 -6.76 1.10 -9.88
CA VAL A 3 -7.16 2.05 -8.85
C VAL A 3 -5.99 2.20 -7.89
N VAL A 4 -5.64 3.44 -7.55
CA VAL A 4 -4.59 3.77 -6.58
C VAL A 4 -5.23 4.52 -5.43
N SER A 5 -5.01 4.09 -4.19
CA SER A 5 -5.46 4.80 -2.99
C SER A 5 -4.36 4.99 -1.96
N LEU A 6 -4.40 6.15 -1.30
CA LEU A 6 -3.55 6.50 -0.18
C LEU A 6 -4.30 7.47 0.73
N LEU A 7 -4.35 7.21 2.04
CA LEU A 7 -5.05 8.05 3.02
C LEU A 7 -6.53 8.35 2.66
N GLY A 8 -7.22 7.40 2.05
CA GLY A 8 -8.61 7.56 1.61
C GLY A 8 -8.79 8.39 0.33
N ASN A 9 -7.74 9.05 -0.17
CA ASN A 9 -7.75 9.64 -1.51
C ASN A 9 -7.59 8.53 -2.54
N ARG A 10 -8.39 8.57 -3.61
CA ARG A 10 -8.45 7.50 -4.61
C ARG A 10 -8.44 8.07 -6.02
N HIS A 11 -7.52 7.56 -6.82
CA HIS A 11 -7.40 7.83 -8.25
C HIS A 11 -7.52 6.53 -9.05
N HIS A 12 -7.70 6.64 -10.36
CA HIS A 12 -7.66 5.49 -11.25
C HIS A 12 -7.10 5.87 -12.61
N THR A 13 -6.42 4.92 -13.25
CA THR A 13 -5.93 5.09 -14.62
C THR A 13 -7.08 5.00 -15.62
N SER A 14 -6.81 5.41 -16.86
CA SER A 14 -7.65 5.06 -18.00
C SER A 14 -7.74 3.53 -18.18
N VAL A 15 -8.76 3.09 -18.91
CA VAL A 15 -8.92 1.68 -19.25
C VAL A 15 -8.02 1.32 -20.42
N ALA A 16 -7.01 0.50 -20.16
CA ALA A 16 -6.22 -0.14 -21.22
C ALA A 16 -7.09 -1.17 -21.94
N LYS A 17 -7.21 -1.04 -23.28
CA LYS A 17 -8.06 -1.92 -24.08
C LYS A 17 -7.24 -3.03 -24.71
N ARG A 18 -7.76 -4.26 -24.68
CA ARG A 18 -7.24 -5.43 -25.42
C ARG A 18 -5.77 -5.75 -25.12
N THR A 19 -5.35 -5.66 -23.86
CA THR A 19 -3.99 -6.01 -23.44
C THR A 19 -3.99 -6.62 -22.04
N VAL A 20 -3.16 -7.64 -21.86
CA VAL A 20 -2.86 -8.26 -20.55
C VAL A 20 -1.62 -7.66 -19.87
N ASN A 21 -0.84 -6.87 -20.62
CA ASN A 21 0.35 -6.16 -20.14
C ASN A 21 0.16 -4.66 -20.38
N PRO A 22 -0.77 -4.00 -19.66
CA PRO A 22 -1.05 -2.59 -19.87
C PRO A 22 0.15 -1.73 -19.47
N THR A 23 0.52 -0.79 -20.35
CA THR A 23 1.46 0.29 -20.04
C THR A 23 0.69 1.60 -20.12
N TYR A 24 0.81 2.43 -19.09
CA TYR A 24 0.11 3.71 -19.01
C TYR A 24 1.09 4.86 -19.24
N SER A 25 0.65 5.91 -19.94
CA SER A 25 1.46 7.09 -20.16
C SER A 25 1.63 7.85 -18.82
N PRO A 26 2.81 8.43 -18.52
CA PRO A 26 2.98 9.23 -17.30
C PRO A 26 1.99 10.39 -17.20
N LYS A 27 1.55 10.96 -18.33
CA LYS A 27 0.59 12.07 -18.36
C LYS A 27 -0.78 11.68 -17.79
N ASP A 28 -1.18 10.42 -17.97
CA ASP A 28 -2.51 9.92 -17.63
C ASP A 28 -2.52 8.99 -16.40
N ALA A 29 -1.34 8.69 -15.84
CA ALA A 29 -1.16 7.74 -14.74
C ALA A 29 -0.17 8.22 -13.67
N THR A 30 0.10 9.53 -13.61
CA THR A 30 0.76 10.16 -12.47
C THR A 30 -0.30 10.85 -11.62
N PHE A 31 -0.30 10.56 -10.32
CA PHE A 31 -1.28 11.10 -9.38
C PHE A 31 -0.56 11.67 -8.16
N ASP A 32 -0.89 12.90 -7.80
CA ASP A 32 -0.34 13.55 -6.63
C ASP A 32 -1.24 13.30 -5.41
N PHE A 33 -0.62 12.85 -4.32
CA PHE A 33 -1.29 12.68 -3.04
C PHE A 33 -0.71 13.70 -2.05
N PRO A 34 -1.52 14.64 -1.52
CA PRO A 34 -1.03 15.58 -0.52
C PRO A 34 -0.71 14.83 0.78
N ILE A 35 0.55 14.87 1.20
CA ILE A 35 1.01 14.28 2.46
C ILE A 35 1.23 15.40 3.46
N HIS A 36 0.45 15.37 4.54
CA HIS A 36 0.62 16.28 5.66
C HIS A 36 1.27 15.54 6.84
N LEU A 37 2.35 16.10 7.40
CA LEU A 37 3.05 15.52 8.56
C LEU A 37 2.14 15.33 9.79
N SER A 38 1.04 16.07 9.88
CA SER A 38 0.01 15.94 10.93
C SER A 38 -0.85 14.68 10.79
N LEU A 39 -0.89 14.07 9.61
CA LEU A 39 -1.59 12.82 9.31
C LEU A 39 -0.61 11.65 9.11
N ALA A 40 0.66 11.85 9.43
CA ALA A 40 1.70 10.85 9.25
C ALA A 40 1.41 9.57 10.05
N ASP A 41 0.82 9.68 11.25
CA ASP A 41 0.39 8.55 12.08
C ASP A 41 -0.65 7.66 11.40
N LYS A 42 -1.41 8.21 10.44
CA LYS A 42 -2.41 7.50 9.64
C LYS A 42 -1.87 7.05 8.28
N LEU A 43 -0.65 7.47 7.92
CA LEU A 43 -0.02 7.14 6.65
C LEU A 43 0.36 5.65 6.65
N GLY A 44 -0.49 4.81 6.05
CA GLY A 44 -0.29 3.37 6.02
C GLY A 44 0.39 2.90 4.73
N VAL A 45 -0.42 2.31 3.87
CA VAL A 45 0.01 1.66 2.63
C VAL A 45 -0.49 2.44 1.42
N VAL A 46 0.28 2.44 0.33
CA VAL A 46 -0.29 2.71 -1.00
C VAL A 46 -0.99 1.44 -1.45
N GLU A 47 -2.27 1.52 -1.73
CA GLU A 47 -3.09 0.41 -2.19
C GLU A 47 -3.28 0.49 -3.70
N LEU A 48 -3.07 -0.63 -4.38
CA LEU A 48 -3.23 -0.77 -5.83
C LEU A 48 -4.25 -1.88 -6.07
N VAL A 49 -5.37 -1.57 -6.72
CA VAL A 49 -6.40 -2.57 -7.05
C VAL A 49 -6.60 -2.63 -8.55
N VAL A 50 -6.38 -3.80 -9.14
CA VAL A 50 -6.47 -4.04 -10.56
C VAL A 50 -7.85 -4.58 -10.92
N TRP A 51 -8.48 -3.93 -11.89
CA TRP A 51 -9.79 -4.30 -12.40
C TRP A 51 -9.71 -4.52 -13.90
N ASP A 52 -10.32 -5.59 -14.36
CA ASP A 52 -10.71 -5.72 -15.76
C ASP A 52 -12.03 -4.98 -16.00
N LYS A 53 -12.13 -4.28 -17.13
CA LYS A 53 -13.34 -3.55 -17.51
C LYS A 53 -13.83 -4.05 -18.85
N ASP A 54 -14.83 -4.91 -18.77
CA ASP A 54 -15.68 -5.25 -19.90
C ASP A 54 -16.77 -4.19 -20.11
N VAL A 55 -17.38 -4.22 -21.30
CA VAL A 55 -18.47 -3.31 -21.68
C VAL A 55 -19.58 -3.29 -20.62
N LEU A 56 -19.94 -4.47 -20.06
CA LEU A 56 -21.10 -4.61 -19.17
C LEU A 56 -20.75 -4.82 -17.69
N LYS A 57 -19.52 -5.21 -17.35
CA LYS A 57 -19.14 -5.49 -15.95
C LYS A 57 -17.69 -5.09 -15.66
N LYS A 58 -17.33 -5.14 -14.38
CA LYS A 58 -15.95 -4.98 -13.92
C LYS A 58 -15.59 -6.24 -13.15
N ASP A 59 -14.52 -6.90 -13.55
CA ASP A 59 -14.02 -8.07 -12.85
C ASP A 59 -12.78 -7.67 -12.05
N TYR A 60 -12.75 -8.09 -10.79
CA TYR A 60 -11.60 -7.88 -9.92
C TYR A 60 -10.50 -8.86 -10.33
N LEU A 61 -9.26 -8.38 -10.51
CA LEU A 61 -8.14 -9.22 -10.94
C LEU A 61 -7.12 -9.47 -9.83
N GLY A 62 -6.99 -8.55 -8.87
CA GLY A 62 -5.93 -8.62 -7.89
C GLY A 62 -5.65 -7.26 -7.27
N GLU A 63 -4.83 -7.27 -6.25
CA GLU A 63 -4.38 -6.08 -5.56
C GLU A 63 -2.94 -6.22 -5.08
N ALA A 64 -2.31 -5.09 -4.80
CA ALA A 64 -0.98 -5.01 -4.22
C ALA A 64 -0.91 -3.84 -3.24
N TRP A 65 -0.03 -3.96 -2.25
CA TRP A 65 0.19 -2.93 -1.25
C TRP A 65 1.66 -2.59 -1.16
N ILE A 66 1.95 -1.30 -0.99
CA ILE A 66 3.31 -0.80 -0.78
C ILE A 66 3.31 -0.05 0.56
N PRO A 67 3.74 -0.71 1.65
CA PRO A 67 3.94 -0.08 2.95
C PRO A 67 4.90 1.10 2.86
N LEU A 68 4.73 2.08 3.74
CA LEU A 68 5.60 3.26 3.78
C LEU A 68 7.09 2.90 3.86
N GLU A 69 7.46 1.88 4.65
CA GLU A 69 8.82 1.37 4.79
C GLU A 69 9.40 0.73 3.51
N ASP A 70 8.58 0.54 2.48
CA ASP A 70 8.95 -0.05 1.19
C ASP A 70 9.11 0.99 0.08
N TRP A 71 8.74 2.26 0.32
CA TRP A 71 8.70 3.29 -0.74
C TRP A 71 10.07 3.57 -1.34
N PHE A 72 11.13 3.59 -0.53
CA PHE A 72 12.49 3.96 -0.96
C PHE A 72 13.54 2.96 -0.47
N ARG A 73 13.38 1.69 -0.87
CA ARG A 73 14.36 0.62 -0.58
C ARG A 73 15.52 0.60 -1.58
N ASP A 74 16.57 -0.13 -1.22
CA ASP A 74 17.70 -0.46 -2.11
C ASP A 74 18.38 0.77 -2.73
N GLY A 75 18.44 1.87 -1.97
CA GLY A 75 19.03 3.13 -2.40
C GLY A 75 18.22 3.87 -3.48
N SER A 76 16.92 3.62 -3.60
CA SER A 76 16.03 4.42 -4.46
C SER A 76 16.01 5.87 -4.00
N ALA A 77 16.15 6.81 -4.94
CA ALA A 77 16.09 8.23 -4.62
C ALA A 77 14.67 8.67 -4.20
N TYR A 78 14.62 9.65 -3.30
CA TYR A 78 13.36 10.14 -2.72
C TYR A 78 12.55 11.03 -3.66
N ALA A 79 13.20 11.84 -4.51
CA ALA A 79 12.52 12.73 -5.43
C ALA A 79 11.93 11.96 -6.62
N PHE A 80 10.73 12.34 -7.07
CA PHE A 80 10.05 11.66 -8.18
C PHE A 80 10.81 11.75 -9.50
N ASP A 81 11.42 12.89 -9.81
CA ASP A 81 12.13 13.11 -11.07
C ASP A 81 13.62 12.73 -11.03
N ASP A 82 14.11 12.21 -9.90
CA ASP A 82 15.51 11.76 -9.80
C ASP A 82 15.74 10.53 -10.71
N MET A 83 16.89 10.52 -11.40
CA MET A 83 17.28 9.42 -12.29
C MET A 83 17.55 8.12 -11.52
N ASN A 84 17.91 8.20 -10.24
CA ASN A 84 18.14 7.06 -9.36
C ASN A 84 16.86 6.59 -8.64
N ASN A 85 15.70 7.20 -8.93
CA ASN A 85 14.43 6.72 -8.40
C ASN A 85 13.97 5.47 -9.17
N LYS A 86 13.89 4.36 -8.45
CA LYS A 86 13.65 3.02 -9.00
C LYS A 86 12.17 2.64 -8.98
N LEU A 87 11.78 1.81 -9.94
CA LEU A 87 10.45 1.20 -9.96
C LEU A 87 10.30 0.16 -8.83
N ILE A 88 9.13 0.17 -8.19
CA ILE A 88 8.72 -0.83 -7.21
C ILE A 88 7.85 -1.86 -7.92
N SER A 89 8.27 -3.13 -7.89
CA SER A 89 7.47 -4.25 -8.39
C SER A 89 6.80 -5.01 -7.24
N ARG A 90 5.52 -5.32 -7.39
CA ARG A 90 4.75 -6.14 -6.45
C ARG A 90 3.90 -7.16 -7.21
N ASN A 91 3.88 -8.38 -6.70
CA ASN A 91 2.97 -9.41 -7.21
C ASN A 91 1.54 -9.07 -6.79
N LEU A 92 0.60 -9.36 -7.68
CA LEU A 92 -0.82 -9.25 -7.35
C LEU A 92 -1.22 -10.41 -6.44
N VAL A 93 -1.98 -10.08 -5.41
CA VAL A 93 -2.61 -11.03 -4.49
C VAL A 93 -4.11 -10.84 -4.50
N SER A 94 -4.85 -11.79 -3.92
CA SER A 94 -6.30 -11.73 -3.86
C SER A 94 -6.78 -12.02 -2.44
N THR A 95 -7.54 -11.08 -1.90
CA THR A 95 -8.35 -11.22 -0.69
C THR A 95 -9.71 -11.87 -0.97
N ARG A 96 -10.05 -12.10 -2.25
CA ARG A 96 -11.30 -12.75 -2.65
C ARG A 96 -11.08 -14.23 -2.92
N ASN A 97 -11.73 -15.08 -2.12
CA ASN A 97 -11.65 -16.55 -2.23
C ASN A 97 -11.99 -17.10 -3.62
N SER A 98 -12.80 -16.38 -4.40
CA SER A 98 -13.25 -16.80 -5.74
C SER A 98 -12.31 -16.41 -6.88
N THR A 99 -11.24 -15.63 -6.60
CA THR A 99 -10.37 -15.08 -7.63
C THR A 99 -8.93 -15.41 -7.32
N GLN A 100 -8.28 -16.15 -8.22
CA GLN A 100 -6.84 -16.37 -8.15
C GLN A 100 -6.14 -15.20 -8.85
N ALA A 101 -5.54 -14.29 -8.07
CA ALA A 101 -4.73 -13.22 -8.64
C ALA A 101 -3.43 -13.78 -9.21
N THR A 102 -3.04 -13.27 -10.39
CA THR A 102 -1.78 -13.60 -11.05
C THR A 102 -1.18 -12.34 -11.67
N GLY A 103 0.13 -12.35 -11.91
CA GLY A 103 0.86 -11.23 -12.50
C GLY A 103 1.46 -10.27 -11.47
N ASN A 104 2.05 -9.19 -11.97
CA ASN A 104 2.68 -8.16 -11.16
C ASN A 104 2.26 -6.77 -11.62
N ILE A 105 2.47 -5.79 -10.74
CA ILE A 105 2.36 -4.38 -11.01
C ILE A 105 3.69 -3.71 -10.72
N GLN A 106 4.02 -2.70 -11.52
CA GLN A 106 5.22 -1.88 -11.37
C GLN A 106 4.79 -0.42 -11.26
N VAL A 107 5.28 0.29 -10.25
CA VAL A 107 4.97 1.70 -10.02
C VAL A 107 6.23 2.48 -9.66
N LYS A 108 6.26 3.76 -10.01
CA LYS A 108 7.27 4.71 -9.51
C LYS A 108 6.62 5.53 -8.38
N LEU A 109 7.31 5.67 -7.25
CA LEU A 109 6.90 6.53 -6.14
C LEU A 109 8.00 7.54 -5.87
N GLY A 110 7.65 8.76 -5.49
CA GLY A 110 8.60 9.81 -5.18
C GLY A 110 7.91 11.05 -4.65
N PHE A 111 8.65 11.86 -3.90
CA PHE A 111 8.18 13.16 -3.46
C PHE A 111 8.35 14.21 -4.54
N VAL A 112 7.42 15.15 -4.56
CA VAL A 112 7.48 16.37 -5.34
C VAL A 112 7.37 17.57 -4.39
N PRO A 113 7.96 18.72 -4.73
CA PRO A 113 7.79 19.92 -3.93
C PRO A 113 6.30 20.30 -3.85
N PRO A 114 5.81 20.76 -2.70
CA PRO A 114 4.47 21.28 -2.60
C PRO A 114 4.28 22.50 -3.54
N ALA A 115 3.12 22.61 -4.17
CA ALA A 115 2.82 23.72 -5.07
C ALA A 115 2.98 25.06 -4.33
N ASN A 116 3.72 25.99 -4.94
CA ASN A 116 3.93 27.36 -4.45
C ASN A 116 4.62 27.51 -3.09
N THR A 117 5.34 26.49 -2.60
CA THR A 117 6.09 26.58 -1.34
C THR A 117 7.47 25.94 -1.49
N ALA A 118 8.49 26.58 -0.90
CA ALA A 118 9.81 25.97 -0.82
C ALA A 118 9.76 24.81 0.18
N THR A 119 10.27 23.64 -0.21
CA THR A 119 10.44 22.53 0.72
C THR A 119 11.45 22.94 1.79
N LEU A 120 11.00 23.04 3.04
CA LEU A 120 11.86 23.47 4.16
C LEU A 120 12.79 22.36 4.68
N MET A 121 12.55 21.11 4.26
CA MET A 121 13.28 19.91 4.66
C MET A 121 13.71 19.13 3.43
N ASP A 122 14.83 18.41 3.53
CA ASP A 122 15.21 17.45 2.49
C ASP A 122 14.20 16.28 2.45
N PHE A 123 13.99 15.69 1.27
CA PHE A 123 13.03 14.59 1.12
C PHE A 123 13.40 13.36 1.96
N GLY A 124 14.69 13.11 2.23
CA GLY A 124 15.13 12.04 3.12
C GLY A 124 14.75 12.30 4.58
N GLU A 125 14.79 13.55 5.03
CA GLU A 125 14.32 13.94 6.36
C GLU A 125 12.80 13.79 6.47
N ILE A 126 12.06 14.23 5.45
CA ILE A 126 10.60 14.06 5.36
C ILE A 126 10.24 12.58 5.47
N TYR A 127 10.88 11.72 4.67
CA TYR A 127 10.65 10.27 4.72
C TYR A 127 10.94 9.69 6.11
N SER A 128 12.07 10.08 6.70
CA SER A 128 12.46 9.62 8.04
C SER A 128 11.44 10.01 9.10
N GLU A 129 10.92 11.24 9.05
CA GLU A 129 9.87 11.71 9.95
C GLU A 129 8.55 10.97 9.76
N LEU A 130 8.15 10.68 8.52
CA LEU A 130 6.96 9.88 8.23
C LEU A 130 7.09 8.46 8.81
N VAL A 131 8.23 7.80 8.61
CA VAL A 131 8.50 6.45 9.14
C VAL A 131 8.55 6.42 10.67
N LYS A 132 9.14 7.45 11.30
CA LYS A 132 9.16 7.55 12.77
C LYS A 132 7.76 7.71 13.35
N ARG A 133 6.91 8.54 12.73
CA ARG A 133 5.56 8.85 13.24
C ARG A 133 4.57 7.70 13.04
N THR A 134 4.73 6.92 11.98
CA THR A 134 3.92 5.71 11.72
C THR A 134 4.28 4.55 12.64
N ARG A 135 5.47 4.58 13.25
CA ARG A 135 5.93 3.59 14.24
C ARG A 135 5.93 4.21 15.64
N PRO A 136 4.77 4.36 16.30
CA PRO A 136 4.77 4.70 17.72
C PRO A 136 5.57 3.62 18.43
N SER A 137 6.65 4.03 19.09
CA SER A 137 7.66 3.18 19.71
C SER A 137 7.03 1.92 20.33
N LEU A 138 7.31 0.76 19.74
CA LEU A 138 7.21 -0.54 20.42
C LEU A 138 8.35 -0.63 21.46
N VAL A 139 8.37 0.27 22.44
CA VAL A 139 8.92 -0.09 23.74
C VAL A 139 7.85 -0.98 24.37
N SER A 140 7.89 -2.25 23.99
CA SER A 140 7.25 -3.33 24.71
C SER A 140 7.82 -3.28 26.13
N ALA A 141 7.07 -2.72 27.07
CA ALA A 141 7.13 -3.26 28.42
C ALA A 141 6.76 -4.75 28.26
N PRO A 142 7.61 -5.70 28.67
CA PRO A 142 7.16 -7.08 28.76
C PRO A 142 5.96 -7.10 29.70
N PRO A 143 4.88 -7.83 29.40
CA PRO A 143 3.86 -8.08 30.40
C PRO A 143 4.57 -8.77 31.57
N VAL A 144 4.74 -8.04 32.66
CA VAL A 144 5.23 -8.63 33.91
C VAL A 144 4.27 -9.76 34.24
N ARG A 145 4.78 -11.00 34.17
CA ARG A 145 4.09 -12.18 34.67
C ARG A 145 3.87 -11.96 36.17
N SER A 146 2.70 -11.43 36.52
CA SER A 146 2.20 -11.56 37.88
C SER A 146 1.43 -12.88 37.97
N HIS A 147 1.91 -13.69 38.89
CA HIS A 147 1.57 -15.08 39.12
C HIS A 147 0.21 -15.23 39.83
N TYR A 148 -0.50 -16.33 39.50
CA TYR A 148 -1.59 -17.01 40.22
C TYR A 148 -3.01 -16.42 40.24
N LEU A 149 -3.99 -17.13 39.64
CA LEU A 149 -4.76 -18.22 40.30
C LEU A 149 -5.59 -19.01 39.25
N PRO A 150 -6.03 -20.24 39.55
CA PRO A 150 -6.42 -21.24 38.56
C PRO A 150 -7.93 -21.49 38.44
N HIS A 151 -8.26 -22.27 37.42
CA HIS A 151 -9.51 -23.00 37.13
C HIS A 151 -10.62 -22.25 36.38
N ALA A 152 -10.79 -22.63 35.11
CA ALA A 152 -12.04 -23.20 34.62
C ALA A 152 -11.78 -24.03 33.35
N CYS A 153 -12.10 -25.31 33.41
CA CYS A 153 -12.15 -26.21 32.25
C CYS A 153 -13.53 -26.04 31.59
N MET A 154 -13.58 -25.86 30.27
CA MET A 154 -14.82 -26.04 29.50
C MET A 154 -14.58 -26.99 28.32
N ARG A 155 -15.28 -28.14 28.35
CA ARG A 155 -15.37 -29.13 27.27
C ARG A 155 -16.20 -28.55 26.11
N GLY A 156 -15.66 -28.61 24.89
CA GLY A 156 -16.41 -28.37 23.66
C GLY A 156 -16.58 -29.67 22.86
N ALA A 157 -17.83 -30.06 22.61
CA ALA A 157 -18.22 -31.28 21.93
C ALA A 157 -17.92 -31.28 20.43
N ARG A 158 -17.57 -32.47 19.91
CA ARG A 158 -17.40 -32.77 18.49
C ARG A 158 -18.78 -32.89 17.83
N ALA A 159 -19.01 -32.17 16.73
CA ALA A 159 -20.10 -32.44 15.81
C ALA A 159 -19.58 -32.44 14.36
N ARG A 160 -19.56 -33.63 13.75
CA ARG A 160 -19.75 -33.86 12.29
C ARG A 160 -21.18 -34.40 12.13
N PRO A 161 -21.90 -34.12 11.03
CA PRO A 161 -21.92 -35.03 9.85
C PRO A 161 -22.00 -34.27 8.49
N SER A 162 -21.36 -34.74 7.40
CA SER A 162 -21.87 -35.54 6.24
C SER A 162 -23.13 -34.98 5.57
N SER A 163 -23.26 -34.85 4.25
CA SER A 163 -22.67 -35.57 3.10
C SER A 163 -22.28 -34.63 1.95
#